data_AF-A0A1W9R276-F1
#
_entry.id   AF-A0A1W9R276-F1
#
_cell.length_a   1.000
_cell.length_b   1.000
_cell.length_c   1.000
_cell.angle_alpha   90.00
_cell.angle_beta   90.00
_cell.angle_gamma   90.00
#
_symmetry.space_group_name_H-M   'P 1'
#
loop_
_entity.id
_entity.type
_entity.pdbx_description
1 polymer ?
#
loop_
_entity_poly.entity_id
_entity_poly.type
_entity_poly.pdbx_seq_one_letter_code
_entity_poly.pdbx_strand_id
1 'polypeptide(L)' 'MEQAISLQDTGERYLISIDKTMVGQEMLLKLLNRLRVEYLTKKADFDDDIEKLGEEIKASWWEDNKDRLLNHAK' A
#
# COMPACT_ATOMS: atom_id res chain seq x y z
N MET A 1 30.97 -22.47 -0.47
CA MET A 1 29.99 -21.82 -1.36
C MET A 1 29.66 -20.49 -0.72
N GLU A 2 30.24 -19.40 -1.20
CA GLU A 2 29.88 -18.05 -0.73
C GLU A 2 28.55 -17.67 -1.37
N GLN A 3 27.51 -17.50 -0.56
CA GLN A 3 26.20 -17.08 -1.06
C GLN A 3 26.20 -15.57 -1.27
N ALA A 4 26.02 -15.13 -2.52
CA ALA A 4 26.01 -13.70 -2.88
C ALA A 4 24.85 -12.92 -2.24
N ILE A 5 23.79 -13.61 -1.79
CA ILE A 5 22.61 -13.05 -1.15
C ILE A 5 22.22 -13.99 0.00
N SER A 6 21.98 -13.43 1.19
CA SER A 6 21.38 -14.15 2.32
C SER A 6 20.19 -13.37 2.89
N LEU A 7 19.21 -14.11 3.41
CA LEU A 7 18.00 -13.60 4.04
C LEU A 7 17.92 -14.15 5.46
N GLN A 8 17.80 -13.26 6.43
CA GLN A 8 17.58 -13.62 7.83
C GLN A 8 16.24 -13.06 8.29
N ASP A 9 15.44 -13.90 8.93
CA ASP A 9 14.23 -13.48 9.64
C ASP A 9 14.58 -13.22 11.10
N THR A 10 14.22 -12.04 11.60
CA THR A 10 14.46 -11.62 12.99
C THR A 10 13.16 -11.50 13.78
N GLY A 11 12.02 -11.91 13.22
CA GLY A 11 10.68 -11.77 13.79
C GLY A 11 10.03 -10.42 13.51
N GLU A 12 10.78 -9.32 13.62
CA GLU A 12 10.27 -7.97 13.30
C GLU A 12 10.57 -7.53 11.87
N ARG A 13 11.66 -8.03 11.29
CA ARG A 13 12.17 -7.57 10.00
C ARG A 13 12.95 -8.67 9.29
N TYR A 14 12.95 -8.58 7.97
CA TYR A 14 13.84 -9.34 7.12
C TYR A 14 15.16 -8.57 6.91
N LEU A 15 16.28 -9.22 7.22
CA LEU A 15 17.64 -8.72 6.97
C LEU A 15 18.19 -9.39 5.71
N ILE A 16 18.30 -8.60 4.64
CA ILE A 16 18.89 -9.03 3.37
C ILE A 16 20.34 -8.57 3.35
N SER A 17 21.29 -9.50 3.28
CA SER A 17 22.71 -9.20 3.13
C SER A 17 23.17 -9.59 1.75
N ILE A 18 23.82 -8.67 1.04
CA ILE A 18 24.24 -8.85 -0.35
C ILE A 18 25.71 -8.48 -0.46
N ASP A 19 26.48 -9.38 -1.07
CA ASP A 19 27.88 -9.12 -1.35
C ASP A 19 28.02 -8.12 -2.50
N LYS A 20 28.55 -6.94 -2.20
CA LYS A 20 28.78 -5.85 -3.15
C LYS A 20 29.78 -6.21 -4.27
N THR A 21 30.60 -7.23 -4.06
CA THR A 21 31.57 -7.71 -5.06
C THR A 21 30.92 -8.62 -6.10
N MET A 22 29.75 -9.16 -5.76
CA MET A 22 28.98 -10.10 -6.58
C MET A 22 27.75 -9.44 -7.22
N VAL A 23 27.20 -8.37 -6.62
CA VAL A 23 25.99 -7.71 -7.10
C VAL A 23 26.20 -6.20 -7.29
N GLY A 24 25.94 -5.74 -8.52
CA GLY A 24 26.05 -4.32 -8.88
C GLY A 24 24.94 -3.46 -8.27
N GLN A 25 25.29 -2.23 -7.89
CA GLN A 25 24.38 -1.26 -7.25
C GLN A 25 23.12 -0.97 -8.07
N GLU A 26 23.22 -0.91 -9.40
CA GLU A 26 22.07 -0.61 -10.26
C GLU A 26 20.99 -1.70 -10.17
N MET A 27 21.40 -2.96 -10.09
CA MET A 27 20.49 -4.10 -9.94
C MET A 27 19.78 -4.05 -8.58
N LEU A 28 20.51 -3.72 -7.51
CA LEU A 28 19.96 -3.53 -6.17
C LEU A 28 18.91 -2.42 -6.13
N LEU A 29 19.18 -1.28 -6.77
CA LEU A 29 18.23 -0.16 -6.83
C LEU A 29 16.94 -0.55 -7.56
N LYS A 30 17.05 -1.28 -8.67
CA LYS A 30 15.88 -1.80 -9.41
C LYS A 30 15.05 -2.75 -8.54
N LEU A 31 15.69 -3.64 -7.80
CA LEU A 31 15.01 -4.57 -6.88
C LEU A 31 14.27 -3.83 -5.77
N LEU A 32 14.92 -2.86 -5.11
CA LEU A 32 14.31 -2.08 -4.03
C LEU A 32 13.11 -1.25 -4.52
N ASN A 33 13.21 -0.66 -5.71
CA ASN A 33 12.11 0.08 -6.31
C ASN A 33 10.93 -0.83 -6.63
N ARG A 34 11.17 -2.02 -7.17
CA ARG A 34 10.11 -3.01 -7.45
C ARG A 34 9.40 -3.43 -6.16
N LEU A 35 10.13 -3.74 -5.10
CA LEU A 35 9.54 -4.09 -3.79
C LEU A 35 8.67 -2.98 -3.23
N ARG A 36 9.09 -1.72 -3.36
CA ARG A 36 8.28 -0.55 -2.96
C ARG A 36 6.99 -0.44 -3.77
N VAL A 37 7.08 -0.59 -5.09
CA VAL A 37 5.90 -0.53 -5.96
C VAL A 37 4.92 -1.64 -5.62
N GLU A 38 5.38 -2.87 -5.49
CA GLU A 38 4.51 -4.01 -5.12
C GLU A 38 3.83 -3.82 -3.75
N TYR A 39 4.54 -3.24 -2.77
CA TYR A 39 3.96 -2.89 -1.47
C TYR A 39 2.89 -1.80 -1.59
N LEU A 40 3.16 -0.74 -2.35
CA LEU A 40 2.20 0.35 -2.56
C LEU A 40 0.98 -0.09 -3.37
N THR A 41 1.16 -0.94 -4.38
CA THR A 41 0.04 -1.50 -5.15
C THR A 41 -0.82 -2.40 -4.28
N LYS A 42 -0.23 -3.28 -3.45
CA LYS A 42 -1.00 -4.04 -2.47
C LYS A 42 -1.72 -3.15 -1.48
N LYS A 43 -1.13 -2.01 -1.11
CA LYS A 43 -1.79 -1.01 -0.26
C LYS A 43 -2.95 -0.32 -0.98
N ALA A 44 -2.79 0.01 -2.25
CA ALA A 44 -3.84 0.60 -3.10
C ALA A 44 -4.99 -0.38 -3.37
N ASP A 45 -4.74 -1.69 -3.37
CA ASP A 45 -5.81 -2.72 -3.38
C ASP A 45 -6.73 -2.64 -2.14
N PHE A 46 -6.28 -2.03 -1.03
CA PHE A 46 -7.15 -1.70 0.12
C PHE A 46 -7.95 -0.41 -0.08
N ASP A 47 -7.62 0.42 -1.08
CA ASP A 47 -8.39 1.64 -1.35
C ASP A 47 -9.79 1.32 -1.90
N ASP A 48 -10.03 0.17 -2.54
CA ASP A 48 -11.38 -0.24 -2.98
C ASP A 48 -12.36 -0.39 -1.81
N ASP A 49 -11.87 -0.81 -0.63
CA ASP A 49 -12.68 -0.85 0.60
C ASP A 49 -12.83 0.54 1.23
N ILE A 50 -11.87 1.45 1.01
CA ILE A 50 -11.96 2.86 1.41
C ILE A 50 -12.95 3.62 0.52
N GLU A 51 -13.04 3.29 -0.76
CA GLU A 51 -14.03 3.86 -1.68
C GLU A 51 -15.46 3.45 -1.28
N LYS A 52 -15.67 2.17 -0.96
CA LYS A 52 -16.95 1.70 -0.37
C LYS A 52 -17.31 2.42 0.92
N LEU A 53 -16.34 2.56 1.84
CA LEU A 53 -16.55 3.32 3.08
C LEU A 53 -16.92 4.79 2.79
N GLY A 54 -16.30 5.40 1.78
CA GLY A 54 -16.63 6.76 1.32
C GLY A 54 -18.04 6.88 0.73
N GLU A 55 -18.51 5.87 0.01
CA GLU A 55 -19.88 5.80 -0.50
C GLU A 55 -20.91 5.61 0.61
N GLU A 56 -20.63 4.74 1.58
CA GLU A 56 -21.49 4.50 2.76
C GLU A 56 -21.65 5.78 3.59
N ILE A 57 -20.57 6.52 3.83
CA ILE A 57 -20.61 7.80 4.55
C ILE A 57 -21.46 8.83 3.79
N LYS A 58 -21.33 8.93 2.47
CA LYS A 58 -22.14 9.85 1.66
C LYS A 58 -23.62 9.46 1.66
N ALA A 59 -23.92 8.17 1.52
CA ALA A 59 -25.28 7.66 1.52
C ALA A 59 -25.97 7.92 2.86
N SER A 60 -25.30 7.60 3.97
CA SER A 60 -25.80 7.86 5.33
C SER A 60 -26.00 9.35 5.59
N TRP A 61 -25.05 10.20 5.20
CA TRP A 61 -25.19 11.65 5.36
C TRP A 61 -26.39 12.20 4.56
N TRP A 62 -26.59 11.73 3.33
CA TRP A 62 -27.72 12.14 2.51
C TRP A 62 -29.04 11.69 3.11
N GLU A 63 -29.13 10.45 3.58
CA GLU A 63 -30.32 9.93 4.27
C GLU A 63 -30.72 10.82 5.47
N ASP A 64 -29.75 11.21 6.29
CA ASP A 64 -30.00 12.03 7.48
C ASP A 64 -30.30 13.51 7.18
N ASN A 65 -29.88 14.05 6.04
CA ASN A 65 -29.90 15.50 5.78
C ASN A 65 -30.78 15.93 4.59
N LYS A 66 -31.23 14.98 3.76
CA LYS A 66 -31.98 15.26 2.54
C LYS A 66 -33.29 15.99 2.80
N ASP A 67 -34.05 15.59 3.80
CA ASP A 67 -35.34 16.24 4.13
C ASP A 67 -35.17 17.71 4.51
N ARG A 68 -34.10 18.03 5.25
CA ARG A 68 -33.77 19.42 5.61
C ARG A 68 -33.41 20.27 4.38
N LEU A 69 -32.68 19.69 3.42
CA LEU A 69 -32.22 20.40 2.22
C LEU A 69 -33.33 20.57 1.19
N LEU A 70 -34.23 19.59 1.04
CA LEU A 70 -35.31 19.63 0.06
C LEU A 70 -36.53 20.42 0.55
N ASN A 71 -36.73 20.55 1.86
CA ASN A 71 -37.83 21.36 2.42
C ASN A 71 -37.61 22.88 2.33
N HIS A 72 -36.40 23.34 1.97
CA HIS A 72 -36.12 24.75 1.67
C HIS A 72 -36.45 25.16 0.21
N ALA A 73 -36.84 24.22 -0.64
CA ALA A 73 -37.12 24.45 -2.06
C ALA A 73 -38.62 24.66 -2.39
N LYS A 74 -39.46 24.98 -1.40
CA LYS A 74 -40.87 25.34 -1.56
C LYS A 74 -41.14 26.76 -1.11
#